data_AF-A0A0U1TYG3-F1
#
_entry.id   AF-A0A0U1TYG3-F1
#
_cell.length_a   1.000
_cell.length_b   1.000
_cell.length_c   1.000
_cell.angle_alpha   90.00
_cell.angle_beta   90.00
_cell.angle_gamma   90.00
#
_symmetry.space_group_name_H-M   'P 1'
#
loop_
_entity.id
_entity.type
_entity.pdbx_description
1 polymer ?
#
loop_
_entity_poly.entity_id
_entity_poly.type
_entity_poly.pdbx_seq_one_letter_code
_entity_poly.pdbx_strand_id
1 'polypeptide(L)'
;RRKFAEKANVVGPWIERQMDAVAAIGMGMQGSLEDQLGKLQQYEQAVIQYRPHMDELEKCHQEIQEAMIFENSYTQYTMETLRVGWEQLLTSIHRNINEVENQILTRDSKGITQDQLNEFRMSFNHFDKNRTGRLGPEEFKSCLVSLGYNIRNDRQGESDFRRIMSIVDPNNTGYVHFDAFLDFMTRESTDSDTAEQIIDSFRILAGDKPFITAEELRRELPPDQAEYCIQRMTPYKGMGAIPGALDYMS
;
A
#
# COMPACT_ATOMS: atom_id res chain seq x y z
N ARG A 1 7.11 -46.73 -10.94
CA ARG A 1 5.76 -46.24 -11.36
C ARG A 1 4.80 -45.95 -10.19
N ARG A 2 4.37 -46.92 -9.37
CA ARG A 2 3.38 -46.69 -8.28
C ARG A 2 3.89 -45.73 -7.19
N LYS A 3 5.13 -45.92 -6.72
CA LYS A 3 5.77 -45.05 -5.72
C LYS A 3 5.85 -43.58 -6.16
N PHE A 4 6.19 -43.33 -7.43
CA PHE A 4 6.17 -41.98 -8.01
C PHE A 4 4.74 -41.42 -8.03
N ALA A 5 3.76 -42.20 -8.52
CA ALA A 5 2.37 -41.75 -8.59
C ALA A 5 1.78 -41.40 -7.22
N GLU A 6 2.05 -42.21 -6.20
CA GLU A 6 1.61 -41.95 -4.83
C GLU A 6 2.16 -40.63 -4.30
N LYS A 7 3.46 -40.37 -4.48
CA LYS A 7 4.07 -39.10 -4.08
C LYS A 7 3.57 -37.91 -4.92
N ALA A 8 3.47 -38.09 -6.24
CA ALA A 8 3.05 -37.05 -7.17
C ALA A 8 1.61 -36.59 -6.90
N ASN A 9 0.72 -37.52 -6.56
CA ASN A 9 -0.67 -37.24 -6.20
C ASN A 9 -0.83 -36.51 -4.85
N VAL A 10 0.22 -36.44 -4.03
CA VAL A 10 0.24 -35.62 -2.80
C VAL A 10 0.86 -34.25 -3.09
N VAL A 11 1.97 -34.22 -3.82
CA VAL A 11 2.72 -32.99 -4.09
C VAL A 11 1.99 -32.05 -5.06
N GLY A 12 1.39 -32.58 -6.13
CA GLY A 12 0.66 -31.76 -7.12
C GLY A 12 -0.46 -30.91 -6.49
N PRO A 13 -1.43 -31.53 -5.80
CA PRO A 13 -2.50 -30.79 -5.12
C PRO A 13 -2.00 -29.90 -3.97
N TRP A 14 -0.82 -30.19 -3.40
CA TRP A 14 -0.22 -29.30 -2.42
C TRP A 14 0.29 -28.01 -3.09
N ILE A 15 1.02 -28.12 -4.21
CA ILE A 15 1.51 -26.97 -4.97
C ILE A 15 0.34 -26.07 -5.42
N GLU A 16 -0.72 -26.67 -5.97
CA GLU A 16 -1.92 -25.93 -6.41
C GLU A 16 -2.54 -25.13 -5.26
N ARG A 17 -2.73 -25.77 -4.09
CA ARG A 17 -3.27 -25.09 -2.90
C ARG A 17 -2.38 -23.94 -2.40
N GLN A 18 -1.05 -24.11 -2.44
CA GLN A 18 -0.14 -23.04 -2.05
C GLN A 18 -0.19 -21.88 -3.04
N MET A 19 -0.25 -22.16 -4.35
CA MET A 19 -0.35 -21.12 -5.38
C MET A 19 -1.63 -20.30 -5.21
N ASP A 20 -2.78 -20.95 -4.99
CA ASP A 20 -4.06 -20.26 -4.76
C ASP A 20 -4.02 -19.38 -3.51
N ALA A 21 -3.41 -19.87 -2.43
CA ALA A 21 -3.27 -19.11 -1.19
C ALA A 21 -2.36 -17.88 -1.34
N VAL A 22 -1.22 -18.02 -2.03
CA VAL A 22 -0.30 -16.91 -2.32
C VAL A 22 -0.97 -15.88 -3.22
N ALA A 23 -1.71 -16.32 -4.25
CA ALA A 23 -2.48 -15.43 -5.13
C ALA A 23 -3.57 -14.66 -4.35
N ALA A 24 -4.25 -15.31 -3.40
CA ALA A 24 -5.24 -14.66 -2.55
C ALA A 24 -4.63 -13.55 -1.68
N ILE A 25 -3.41 -13.73 -1.19
CA ILE A 25 -2.69 -12.67 -0.44
C ILE A 25 -2.30 -11.52 -1.35
N GLY A 26 -1.79 -11.80 -2.56
CA GLY A 26 -1.44 -10.77 -3.54
C GLY A 26 -2.60 -9.88 -3.97
N MET A 27 -3.84 -10.37 -3.87
CA MET A 27 -5.04 -9.54 -4.12
C MET A 27 -5.36 -8.55 -2.99
N GLY A 28 -4.60 -8.54 -1.88
CA GLY A 28 -4.71 -7.53 -0.83
C GLY A 28 -6.02 -7.56 -0.05
N MET A 29 -6.81 -8.63 -0.13
CA MET A 29 -8.18 -8.64 0.39
C MET A 29 -8.27 -8.77 1.93
N GLN A 30 -7.19 -9.10 2.65
CA GLN A 30 -7.23 -9.34 4.10
C GLN A 30 -5.92 -9.04 4.84
N GLY A 31 -6.00 -8.29 5.95
CA GLY A 31 -4.92 -8.10 6.95
C GLY A 31 -4.02 -6.88 6.74
N SER A 32 -3.16 -6.60 7.72
CA SER A 32 -2.12 -5.57 7.60
C SER A 32 -1.04 -5.98 6.58
N LEU A 33 -0.26 -5.02 6.07
CA LEU A 33 0.88 -5.35 5.19
C LEU A 33 1.89 -6.26 5.91
N GLU A 34 2.06 -6.04 7.22
CA GLU A 34 2.89 -6.86 8.11
C GLU A 34 2.33 -8.29 8.23
N ASP A 35 1.02 -8.44 8.40
CA ASP A 35 0.38 -9.77 8.44
C ASP A 35 0.52 -10.50 7.11
N GLN A 36 0.38 -9.77 6.00
CA GLN A 36 0.56 -10.33 4.65
C GLN A 36 1.99 -10.79 4.43
N LEU A 37 2.98 -9.97 4.80
CA LEU A 37 4.40 -10.32 4.72
C LEU A 37 4.71 -11.54 5.60
N GLY A 38 4.21 -11.56 6.83
CA GLY A 38 4.39 -12.68 7.75
C GLY A 38 3.79 -13.98 7.21
N LYS A 39 2.61 -13.93 6.58
CA LYS A 39 2.02 -15.10 5.91
C LYS A 39 2.84 -15.56 4.71
N LEU A 40 3.32 -14.64 3.87
CA LEU A 40 4.15 -14.98 2.71
C LEU A 40 5.48 -15.62 3.12
N GLN A 41 6.12 -15.12 4.18
CA GLN A 41 7.33 -15.72 4.76
C GLN A 41 7.05 -17.12 5.34
N GLN A 42 5.88 -17.35 5.94
CA GLN A 42 5.47 -18.69 6.37
C GLN A 42 5.32 -19.65 5.19
N TYR A 43 4.74 -19.19 4.06
CA TYR A 43 4.64 -19.99 2.84
C TYR A 43 6.01 -20.27 2.22
N GLU A 44 6.90 -19.29 2.19
CA GLU A 44 8.30 -19.48 1.77
C GLU A 44 8.98 -20.57 2.62
N GLN A 45 8.85 -20.48 3.94
CA GLN A 45 9.42 -21.48 4.85
C GLN A 45 8.81 -22.87 4.66
N ALA A 46 7.50 -22.95 4.40
CA ALA A 46 6.81 -24.20 4.11
C ALA A 46 7.33 -24.83 2.80
N VAL A 47 7.54 -24.03 1.75
CA VAL A 47 8.14 -24.49 0.48
C VAL A 47 9.56 -24.99 0.69
N ILE A 48 10.38 -24.30 1.48
CA ILE A 48 11.74 -24.74 1.83
C ILE A 48 11.70 -26.09 2.57
N GLN A 49 10.80 -26.25 3.54
CA GLN A 49 10.64 -27.51 4.28
C GLN A 49 10.11 -28.65 3.42
N TYR A 50 9.33 -28.35 2.38
CA TYR A 50 8.74 -29.33 1.50
C TYR A 50 9.66 -29.75 0.35
N ARG A 51 10.75 -29.00 0.09
CA ARG A 51 11.77 -29.28 -0.93
C ARG A 51 12.30 -30.73 -0.93
N PRO A 52 12.58 -31.39 0.21
CA PRO A 52 13.05 -32.78 0.20
C PRO A 52 12.05 -33.75 -0.45
N HIS A 53 10.74 -33.47 -0.39
CA HIS A 53 9.72 -34.30 -1.05
C HIS A 53 9.79 -34.19 -2.57
N MET A 54 10.15 -33.01 -3.09
CA MET A 54 10.44 -32.80 -4.51
C MET A 54 11.71 -33.54 -4.94
N ASP A 55 12.77 -33.50 -4.12
CA ASP A 55 14.01 -34.22 -4.41
C ASP A 55 13.80 -35.75 -4.42
N GLU A 56 12.93 -36.27 -3.55
CA GLU A 56 12.55 -37.68 -3.56
C GLU A 56 11.73 -38.08 -4.79
N LEU A 57 10.85 -37.20 -5.25
CA LEU A 57 10.09 -37.40 -6.50
C LEU A 57 11.04 -37.44 -7.70
N GLU A 58 12.04 -36.58 -7.73
CA GLU A 58 13.09 -36.53 -8.75
C GLU A 58 13.86 -37.85 -8.82
N LYS A 59 14.30 -38.38 -7.67
CA LYS A 59 14.94 -39.70 -7.60
C LYS A 59 14.03 -40.81 -8.11
N CYS A 60 12.76 -40.82 -7.70
CA CYS A 60 11.79 -41.81 -8.18
C CYS A 60 11.53 -41.69 -9.70
N HIS A 61 11.60 -40.48 -10.25
CA HIS A 61 11.46 -40.24 -11.68
C HIS A 61 12.67 -40.78 -12.46
N GLN A 62 13.89 -40.54 -11.95
CA GLN A 62 15.12 -41.05 -12.54
C GLN A 62 15.12 -42.59 -12.62
N GLU A 63 14.74 -43.28 -11.54
CA GLU A 63 14.60 -44.75 -11.55
C GLU A 63 13.58 -45.25 -12.61
N ILE A 64 12.52 -44.49 -12.85
CA ILE A 64 11.49 -44.82 -13.85
C ILE A 64 12.03 -44.63 -15.27
N GLN A 65 12.80 -43.56 -15.51
CA GLN A 65 13.47 -43.30 -16.79
C GLN A 65 14.53 -44.34 -17.11
N GLU A 66 15.36 -44.72 -16.14
CA GLU A 66 16.37 -45.78 -16.28
C GLU A 66 15.73 -47.14 -16.59
N ALA A 67 14.53 -47.39 -16.04
CA ALA A 67 13.73 -48.57 -16.36
C ALA A 67 13.00 -48.49 -17.72
N MET A 68 13.17 -47.40 -18.48
CA MET A 68 12.52 -47.14 -19.77
C MET A 68 10.98 -47.20 -19.71
N ILE A 69 10.40 -46.78 -18.57
CA ILE A 69 8.95 -46.73 -18.36
C ILE A 69 8.47 -45.30 -18.60
N PHE A 70 7.82 -45.07 -19.74
CA PHE A 70 7.39 -43.72 -20.14
C PHE A 70 5.95 -43.39 -19.73
N GLU A 71 5.12 -44.40 -19.46
CA GLU A 71 3.71 -44.22 -19.10
C GLU A 71 3.41 -44.65 -17.67
N ASN A 72 2.69 -43.80 -16.95
CA ASN A 72 2.26 -44.06 -15.59
C ASN A 72 0.78 -43.77 -15.42
N SER A 73 -0.08 -44.74 -15.73
CA SER A 73 -1.55 -44.64 -15.60
C SER A 73 -2.08 -44.42 -14.18
N TYR A 74 -1.20 -44.39 -13.17
CA TYR A 74 -1.57 -44.19 -11.76
C TYR A 74 -1.56 -42.72 -11.33
N THR A 75 -1.08 -41.80 -12.18
CA THR A 75 -1.09 -40.36 -11.90
C THR A 75 -1.22 -39.55 -13.18
N GLN A 76 -1.88 -38.41 -13.08
CA GLN A 76 -1.96 -37.39 -14.13
C GLN A 76 -0.82 -36.37 -14.06
N TYR A 77 -0.05 -36.38 -12.97
CA TYR A 77 1.08 -35.49 -12.78
C TYR A 77 2.35 -36.10 -13.39
N THR A 78 3.00 -35.35 -14.27
CA THR A 78 4.34 -35.68 -14.76
C THR A 78 5.38 -34.95 -13.92
N MET A 79 6.63 -35.42 -13.94
CA MET A 79 7.68 -34.71 -13.21
C MET A 79 7.86 -33.28 -13.74
N GLU A 80 7.67 -33.08 -15.04
CA GLU A 80 7.72 -31.76 -15.68
C GLU A 80 6.63 -30.82 -15.16
N THR A 81 5.37 -31.26 -15.09
CA THR A 81 4.28 -30.40 -14.58
C THR A 81 4.49 -30.02 -13.11
N LEU A 82 5.02 -30.94 -12.30
CA LEU A 82 5.35 -30.66 -10.90
C LEU A 82 6.51 -29.67 -10.76
N ARG A 83 7.57 -29.78 -11.57
CA ARG A 83 8.69 -28.82 -11.56
C ARG A 83 8.23 -27.42 -11.95
N VAL A 84 7.48 -27.29 -13.04
CA VAL A 84 6.96 -25.99 -13.49
C VAL A 84 6.07 -25.37 -12.42
N GLY A 85 5.14 -26.13 -11.85
CA GLY A 85 4.28 -25.64 -10.76
C GLY A 85 5.07 -25.19 -9.54
N TRP A 86 6.12 -25.93 -9.16
CA TRP A 86 7.00 -25.57 -8.04
C TRP A 86 7.79 -24.28 -8.30
N GLU A 87 8.39 -24.12 -9.48
CA GLU A 87 9.12 -22.91 -9.85
C GLU A 87 8.21 -21.69 -9.96
N GLN A 88 7.00 -21.86 -10.49
CA GLN A 88 5.97 -20.82 -10.52
C GLN A 88 5.56 -20.40 -9.11
N LEU A 89 5.35 -21.36 -8.19
CA LEU A 89 5.05 -21.07 -6.79
C LEU A 89 6.16 -20.24 -6.13
N LEU A 90 7.43 -20.65 -6.26
CA LEU A 90 8.58 -19.92 -5.71
C LEU A 90 8.66 -18.50 -6.27
N THR A 91 8.53 -18.35 -7.59
CA THR A 91 8.56 -17.05 -8.25
C THR A 91 7.42 -16.15 -7.78
N SER A 92 6.22 -16.73 -7.62
CA SER A 92 5.05 -16.03 -7.11
C SER A 92 5.26 -15.54 -5.68
N ILE A 93 5.78 -16.39 -4.79
CA ILE A 93 6.07 -16.03 -3.39
C ILE A 93 7.04 -14.86 -3.33
N HIS A 94 8.21 -14.97 -3.98
CA HIS A 94 9.22 -13.89 -3.97
C HIS A 94 8.68 -12.59 -4.56
N ARG A 95 7.90 -12.67 -5.66
CA ARG A 95 7.28 -11.49 -6.25
C ARG A 95 6.33 -10.81 -5.28
N ASN A 96 5.45 -11.57 -4.62
CA ASN A 96 4.49 -11.02 -3.66
C ASN A 96 5.19 -10.45 -2.42
N ILE A 97 6.24 -11.11 -1.91
CA ILE A 97 7.06 -10.58 -0.81
C ILE A 97 7.63 -9.22 -1.19
N ASN A 98 8.33 -9.14 -2.33
CA ASN A 98 8.92 -7.88 -2.81
C ASN A 98 7.86 -6.79 -3.02
N GLU A 99 6.66 -7.17 -3.50
CA GLU A 99 5.57 -6.21 -3.70
C GLU A 99 5.03 -5.66 -2.37
N VAL A 100 4.89 -6.51 -1.35
CA VAL A 100 4.45 -6.09 -0.01
C VAL A 100 5.54 -5.26 0.69
N GLU A 101 6.80 -5.67 0.60
CA GLU A 101 7.93 -4.91 1.15
C GLU A 101 8.05 -3.51 0.53
N ASN A 102 7.91 -3.39 -0.79
CA ASN A 102 7.89 -2.10 -1.46
C ASN A 102 6.70 -1.24 -1.01
N GLN A 103 5.53 -1.83 -0.77
CA GLN A 103 4.37 -1.10 -0.23
C GLN A 103 4.63 -0.59 1.19
N ILE A 104 5.25 -1.39 2.06
CA ILE A 104 5.63 -0.98 3.42
C ILE A 104 6.64 0.16 3.36
N LEU A 105 7.68 0.04 2.53
CA LEU A 105 8.69 1.08 2.34
C LEU A 105 8.05 2.39 1.86
N THR A 106 7.15 2.32 0.88
CA THR A 106 6.44 3.49 0.36
C THR A 106 5.55 4.12 1.43
N ARG A 107 4.77 3.32 2.17
CA ARG A 107 3.95 3.80 3.29
C ARG A 107 4.80 4.56 4.31
N ASP A 108 5.89 3.94 4.76
CA ASP A 108 6.74 4.46 5.83
C ASP A 108 7.54 5.68 5.37
N SER A 109 8.04 5.68 4.13
CA SER A 109 8.77 6.83 3.55
C SER A 109 7.88 8.05 3.28
N LYS A 110 6.59 7.82 3.01
CA LYS A 110 5.60 8.89 2.81
C LYS A 110 4.90 9.33 4.09
N GLY A 111 5.09 8.62 5.19
CA GLY A 111 4.46 8.94 6.48
C GLY A 111 2.94 8.84 6.47
N ILE A 112 2.37 7.98 5.61
CA ILE A 112 0.92 7.77 5.50
C ILE A 112 0.47 6.50 6.20
N THR A 113 -0.81 6.42 6.55
CA THR A 113 -1.37 5.20 7.14
C THR A 113 -1.60 4.12 6.08
N GLN A 114 -1.75 2.87 6.54
CA GLN A 114 -2.09 1.77 5.64
C GLN A 114 -3.44 2.00 4.95
N ASP A 115 -4.43 2.54 5.68
CA ASP A 115 -5.76 2.81 5.13
C ASP A 115 -5.71 3.89 4.04
N GLN A 116 -4.91 4.94 4.22
CA GLN A 116 -4.68 5.96 3.19
C GLN A 116 -4.01 5.38 1.95
N LEU A 117 -2.95 4.58 2.12
CA LEU A 117 -2.29 3.91 1.00
C LEU A 117 -3.26 2.99 0.24
N ASN A 118 -4.07 2.23 0.98
CA ASN A 118 -5.09 1.35 0.41
C ASN A 118 -6.15 2.15 -0.35
N GLU A 119 -6.65 3.26 0.19
CA GLU A 119 -7.63 4.13 -0.45
C GLU A 119 -7.08 4.71 -1.76
N PHE A 120 -5.86 5.24 -1.74
CA PHE A 120 -5.20 5.76 -2.95
C PHE A 120 -5.02 4.67 -4.00
N ARG A 121 -4.63 3.45 -3.60
CA ARG A 121 -4.45 2.31 -4.51
C ARG A 121 -5.78 1.82 -5.08
N MET A 122 -6.83 1.72 -4.25
CA MET A 122 -8.16 1.32 -4.68
C MET A 122 -8.73 2.34 -5.67
N SER A 123 -8.62 3.63 -5.38
CA SER A 123 -9.07 4.69 -6.28
C SER A 123 -8.30 4.64 -7.60
N PHE A 124 -6.96 4.56 -7.56
CA PHE A 124 -6.13 4.45 -8.76
C PHE A 124 -6.53 3.24 -9.61
N ASN A 125 -6.67 2.06 -9.01
CA ASN A 125 -7.07 0.84 -9.71
C ASN A 125 -8.51 0.87 -10.22
N HIS A 126 -9.41 1.63 -9.58
CA HIS A 126 -10.78 1.83 -10.05
C HIS A 126 -10.81 2.60 -11.37
N PHE A 127 -9.92 3.59 -11.52
CA PHE A 127 -9.82 4.40 -12.73
C PHE A 127 -8.90 3.81 -13.80
N ASP A 128 -7.92 2.98 -13.45
CA ASP A 128 -7.10 2.21 -14.39
C ASP A 128 -7.86 0.98 -14.92
N LYS A 129 -8.91 1.24 -15.71
CA LYS A 129 -9.80 0.20 -16.27
C LYS A 129 -9.05 -0.86 -17.07
N ASN A 130 -7.94 -0.46 -17.69
CA ASN A 130 -7.12 -1.31 -18.54
C ASN A 130 -6.01 -2.03 -17.77
N ARG A 131 -5.88 -1.81 -16.45
CA ARG A 131 -4.80 -2.36 -15.60
C ARG A 131 -3.41 -2.14 -16.21
N THR A 132 -3.22 -0.98 -16.80
CA THR A 132 -1.97 -0.60 -17.47
C THR A 132 -0.90 -0.16 -16.47
N GLY A 133 -1.28 0.05 -15.21
CA GLY A 133 -0.45 0.62 -14.15
C GLY A 133 -0.24 2.13 -14.31
N ARG A 134 -1.06 2.79 -15.14
CA ARG A 134 -0.95 4.21 -15.50
C ARG A 134 -2.33 4.80 -15.73
N LEU A 135 -2.52 6.07 -15.39
CA LEU A 135 -3.75 6.80 -15.68
C LEU A 135 -3.51 7.82 -16.79
N GLY A 136 -4.42 7.86 -17.75
CA GLY A 136 -4.50 8.99 -18.68
C GLY A 136 -4.98 10.27 -17.98
N PRO A 137 -4.89 11.44 -18.61
CA PRO A 137 -5.26 12.72 -18.00
C PRO A 137 -6.71 12.76 -17.52
N GLU A 138 -7.65 12.21 -18.29
CA GLU A 138 -9.06 12.19 -17.94
C GLU A 138 -9.36 11.23 -16.78
N GLU A 139 -8.70 10.07 -16.75
CA GLU A 139 -8.80 9.08 -15.68
C GLU A 139 -8.19 9.63 -14.38
N PHE A 140 -7.04 10.28 -14.49
CA PHE A 140 -6.37 10.95 -13.37
C PHE A 140 -7.22 12.10 -12.79
N LYS A 141 -7.80 12.95 -13.66
CA LYS A 141 -8.73 14.01 -13.22
C LYS A 141 -9.93 13.45 -12.46
N SER A 142 -10.50 12.35 -12.98
CA SER A 142 -11.63 11.67 -12.34
C SER A 142 -11.24 11.03 -10.99
N CYS A 143 -10.04 10.45 -10.92
CA CYS A 143 -9.46 9.89 -9.70
C CYS A 143 -9.29 10.96 -8.61
N LEU A 144 -8.72 12.11 -8.95
CA LEU A 144 -8.57 13.24 -8.03
C LEU A 144 -9.93 13.71 -7.48
N VAL A 145 -10.92 13.89 -8.35
CA VAL A 145 -12.28 14.29 -7.94
C VAL A 145 -12.91 13.25 -7.01
N SER A 146 -12.72 11.96 -7.28
CA SER A 146 -13.23 10.87 -6.45
C SER A 146 -12.62 10.83 -5.05
N LEU A 147 -11.38 11.32 -4.89
CA LEU A 147 -10.66 11.43 -3.62
C LEU A 147 -10.96 12.76 -2.91
N GLY A 148 -11.88 13.57 -3.43
CA GLY A 148 -12.29 14.84 -2.83
C GLY A 148 -11.51 16.06 -3.32
N TYR A 149 -10.63 15.93 -4.32
CA TYR A 149 -9.95 17.07 -4.93
C TYR A 149 -10.92 17.88 -5.79
N ASN A 150 -11.22 19.11 -5.38
CA ASN A 150 -12.17 19.98 -6.06
C ASN A 150 -11.56 20.65 -7.31
N ILE A 151 -11.53 19.92 -8.42
CA ILE A 151 -11.18 20.50 -9.73
C ILE A 151 -12.43 21.13 -10.33
N ARG A 152 -12.47 22.46 -10.39
CA ARG A 152 -13.60 23.20 -10.99
C ARG A 152 -13.72 22.89 -12.49
N ASN A 153 -14.95 22.81 -12.99
CA ASN A 153 -15.25 22.62 -14.42
C ASN A 153 -15.18 23.93 -15.24
N ASP A 154 -14.49 24.94 -14.73
CA ASP A 154 -14.29 26.23 -15.40
C ASP A 154 -12.85 26.35 -15.95
N ARG A 155 -12.54 27.47 -16.61
CA ARG A 155 -11.19 27.73 -17.13
C ARG A 155 -10.12 27.76 -16.03
N GLN A 156 -10.51 28.03 -14.79
CA GLN A 156 -9.59 28.10 -13.66
C GLN A 156 -9.19 26.69 -13.24
N GLY A 157 -10.17 25.78 -13.02
CA GLY A 157 -9.87 24.40 -12.65
C GLY A 157 -9.15 23.62 -13.75
N GLU A 158 -9.36 23.96 -15.02
CA GLU A 158 -8.56 23.39 -16.12
C GLU A 158 -7.10 23.89 -16.10
N SER A 159 -6.87 25.13 -15.68
CA SER A 159 -5.51 25.67 -15.50
C SER A 159 -4.81 25.02 -14.30
N ASP A 160 -5.55 24.83 -13.20
CA ASP A 160 -5.05 24.14 -12.00
C ASP A 160 -4.71 22.69 -12.31
N PHE A 161 -5.55 21.99 -13.06
CA PHE A 161 -5.28 20.61 -13.48
C PHE A 161 -4.03 20.51 -14.36
N ARG A 162 -3.82 21.44 -15.31
CA ARG A 162 -2.58 21.47 -16.10
C ARG A 162 -1.34 21.69 -15.24
N ARG A 163 -1.44 22.54 -14.22
CA ARG A 163 -0.35 22.73 -13.25
C ARG A 163 -0.06 21.43 -12.51
N ILE A 164 -1.09 20.74 -12.01
CA ILE A 164 -0.94 19.43 -11.35
C ILE A 164 -0.28 18.43 -12.31
N MET A 165 -0.77 18.36 -13.56
CA MET A 165 -0.21 17.48 -14.59
C MET A 165 1.28 17.73 -14.83
N SER A 166 1.71 19.00 -14.86
CA SER A 166 3.14 19.33 -15.01
C SER A 166 4.03 18.89 -13.84
N ILE A 167 3.44 18.71 -12.65
CA ILE A 167 4.14 18.22 -11.45
C ILE A 167 4.26 16.69 -11.50
N VAL A 168 3.19 15.99 -11.89
CA VAL A 168 3.15 14.52 -11.88
C VAL A 168 3.70 13.88 -13.16
N ASP A 169 3.74 14.62 -14.27
CA ASP A 169 4.27 14.18 -15.55
C ASP A 169 5.22 15.25 -16.15
N PRO A 170 6.39 15.48 -15.52
CA PRO A 170 7.36 16.48 -15.99
C PRO A 170 7.95 16.13 -17.37
N ASN A 171 7.89 14.85 -17.75
CA ASN A 171 8.35 14.36 -19.04
C ASN A 171 7.30 14.47 -20.16
N ASN A 172 6.09 14.95 -19.85
CA ASN A 172 4.98 15.09 -20.81
C ASN A 172 4.71 13.78 -21.58
N THR A 173 4.78 12.65 -20.87
CA THR A 173 4.45 11.34 -21.41
C THR A 173 2.96 11.19 -21.70
N GLY A 174 2.13 12.03 -21.07
CA GLY A 174 0.67 11.97 -21.11
C GLY A 174 0.08 10.95 -20.15
N TYR A 175 0.90 10.31 -19.29
CA TYR A 175 0.46 9.26 -18.38
C TYR A 175 0.99 9.51 -16.97
N VAL A 176 0.14 9.27 -15.97
CA VAL A 176 0.49 9.39 -14.56
C VAL A 176 0.68 8.00 -13.96
N HIS A 177 1.88 7.76 -13.42
CA HIS A 177 2.20 6.54 -12.68
C HIS A 177 1.70 6.62 -11.24
N PHE A 178 1.46 5.45 -10.62
CA PHE A 178 0.99 5.39 -9.23
C PHE A 178 1.93 6.13 -8.26
N ASP A 179 3.25 5.99 -8.43
CA ASP A 179 4.24 6.68 -7.58
C ASP A 179 4.12 8.20 -7.68
N ALA A 180 3.97 8.75 -8.90
CA ALA A 180 3.82 10.19 -9.10
C ALA A 180 2.49 10.72 -8.56
N PHE A 181 1.42 9.94 -8.71
CA PHE A 181 0.13 10.25 -8.10
C PHE A 181 0.22 10.24 -6.57
N LEU A 182 0.86 9.23 -5.98
CA LEU A 182 1.03 9.12 -4.54
C LEU A 182 1.90 10.27 -3.99
N ASP A 183 2.99 10.61 -4.67
CA ASP A 183 3.84 11.76 -4.34
C ASP A 183 3.05 13.07 -4.31
N PHE A 184 2.13 13.25 -5.26
CA PHE A 184 1.24 14.41 -5.30
C PHE A 184 0.23 14.40 -4.15
N MET A 185 -0.49 13.29 -3.96
CA MET A 185 -1.51 13.17 -2.91
C MET A 185 -0.92 13.35 -1.51
N THR A 186 0.23 12.74 -1.25
CA THR A 186 0.92 12.82 0.04
C THR A 186 1.38 14.24 0.33
N ARG A 187 2.00 14.93 -0.64
CA ARG A 187 2.40 16.34 -0.52
C ARG A 187 1.24 17.27 -0.22
N GLU A 188 0.16 17.18 -0.99
CA GLU A 188 -0.99 18.06 -0.77
C GLU A 188 -1.72 17.73 0.55
N SER A 189 -1.76 16.46 0.97
CA SER A 189 -2.33 16.09 2.27
C SER A 189 -1.49 16.59 3.45
N THR A 190 -0.16 16.67 3.32
CA THR A 190 0.69 17.31 4.33
C THR A 190 0.58 18.85 4.32
N ASP A 191 0.24 19.46 3.18
CA ASP A 191 -0.03 20.90 3.08
C ASP A 191 -1.48 21.29 3.45
N SER A 192 -2.35 20.29 3.68
CA SER A 192 -3.76 20.51 4.05
C SER A 192 -4.00 20.88 5.51
N ASP A 193 -2.94 21.01 6.33
CA ASP A 193 -2.94 21.89 7.51
C ASP A 193 -3.06 23.36 7.06
N THR A 194 -4.15 23.70 6.39
CA THR A 194 -4.47 25.08 6.06
C THR A 194 -4.54 25.85 7.37
N ALA A 195 -3.96 27.05 7.41
CA ALA A 195 -3.97 27.90 8.59
C ALA A 195 -5.38 28.03 9.20
N GLU A 196 -6.42 28.01 8.36
CA GLU A 196 -7.82 28.07 8.75
C GLU A 196 -8.28 26.84 9.57
N GLN A 197 -7.87 25.62 9.21
CA GLN A 197 -8.18 24.39 9.97
C GLN A 197 -7.37 24.29 11.27
N ILE A 198 -6.12 24.74 11.24
CA ILE A 198 -5.30 24.86 12.46
C ILE A 198 -5.96 25.86 13.42
N ILE A 199 -6.40 27.02 12.92
CA ILE A 199 -7.09 28.05 13.70
C ILE A 199 -8.41 27.52 14.28
N ASP A 200 -9.19 26.76 13.50
CA ASP A 200 -10.43 26.14 14.00
C ASP A 200 -10.15 25.07 15.06
N SER A 201 -9.07 24.28 14.92
CA SER A 201 -8.65 23.32 15.94
C SER A 201 -8.26 24.03 17.24
N PHE A 202 -7.51 25.15 17.16
CA PHE A 202 -7.21 25.99 18.32
C PHE A 202 -8.46 26.65 18.92
N ARG A 203 -9.44 27.05 18.10
CA ARG A 203 -10.73 27.57 18.58
C ARG A 203 -11.49 26.52 19.40
N ILE A 204 -11.50 25.26 18.94
CA ILE A 204 -12.16 24.14 19.67
C ILE A 204 -11.43 23.87 20.98
N LEU A 205 -10.09 23.83 20.97
CA LEU A 205 -9.26 23.66 22.17
C LEU A 205 -9.47 24.79 23.18
N ALA A 206 -9.68 26.01 22.69
CA ALA A 206 -10.00 27.19 23.48
C ALA A 206 -11.47 27.26 23.92
N GLY A 207 -12.31 26.27 23.60
CA GLY A 207 -13.74 26.28 23.96
C GLY A 207 -14.49 27.47 23.37
N ASP A 208 -14.27 27.74 22.07
CA ASP A 208 -14.86 28.86 21.30
C ASP A 208 -14.45 30.26 21.76
N LYS A 209 -13.44 30.38 22.64
CA LYS A 209 -12.85 31.68 22.99
C LYS A 209 -11.91 32.15 21.87
N PRO A 210 -11.83 33.47 21.61
CA PRO A 210 -10.91 34.04 20.62
C PRO A 210 -9.44 34.07 21.08
N PHE A 211 -9.11 33.40 22.19
CA PHE A 211 -7.78 33.29 22.77
C PHE A 211 -7.62 31.95 23.48
N ILE A 212 -6.39 31.46 23.60
CA ILE A 212 -6.04 30.23 24.33
C ILE A 212 -5.04 30.53 25.44
N THR A 213 -5.06 29.78 26.54
CA THR A 213 -4.09 29.94 27.64
C THR A 213 -2.98 28.91 27.57
N ALA A 214 -1.82 29.24 28.16
CA ALA A 214 -0.69 28.31 28.26
C ALA A 214 -1.05 26.99 28.98
N GLU A 215 -2.00 27.04 29.93
CA GLU A 215 -2.46 25.86 30.67
C GLU A 215 -3.36 24.96 29.82
N GLU A 216 -4.21 25.53 28.97
CA GLU A 216 -5.00 24.78 27.98
C GLU A 216 -4.10 24.11 26.95
N LEU A 217 -3.09 24.81 26.43
CA LEU A 217 -2.10 24.23 25.52
C LEU A 217 -1.35 23.05 26.16
N ARG A 218 -0.89 23.20 27.41
CA ARG A 218 -0.19 22.12 28.13
C ARG A 218 -1.08 20.93 28.50
N ARG A 219 -2.40 21.15 28.62
CA ARG A 219 -3.36 20.10 28.95
C ARG A 219 -3.71 19.25 27.73
N GLU A 220 -3.84 19.89 26.57
CA GLU A 220 -4.37 19.24 25.37
C GLU A 220 -3.28 18.82 24.36
N LEU A 221 -2.10 19.44 24.39
CA LEU A 221 -0.99 19.14 23.47
C LEU A 221 0.18 18.46 24.18
N PRO A 222 1.02 17.70 23.44
CA PRO A 222 2.28 17.18 23.96
C PRO A 222 3.20 18.29 24.49
N PRO A 223 4.05 18.01 25.51
CA PRO A 223 4.85 19.03 26.19
C PRO A 223 5.71 19.89 25.25
N ASP A 224 6.34 19.25 24.27
CA ASP A 224 7.23 19.92 23.31
C ASP A 224 6.45 20.87 22.38
N GLN A 225 5.24 20.48 21.98
CA GLN A 225 4.37 21.29 21.11
C GLN A 225 3.73 22.44 21.88
N ALA A 226 3.27 22.18 23.11
CA ALA A 226 2.70 23.21 23.97
C ALA A 226 3.71 24.34 24.24
N GLU A 227 4.95 23.99 24.58
CA GLU A 227 5.99 24.98 24.87
C GLU A 227 6.42 25.74 23.61
N TYR A 228 6.45 25.07 22.46
CA TYR A 228 6.67 25.72 21.16
C TYR A 228 5.60 26.77 20.84
N CYS A 229 4.31 26.44 21.01
CA CYS A 229 3.20 27.37 20.82
C CYS A 229 3.29 28.57 21.77
N ILE A 230 3.58 28.34 23.06
CA ILE A 230 3.69 29.40 24.08
C ILE A 230 4.81 30.40 23.75
N GLN A 231 5.94 29.93 23.20
CA GLN A 231 7.05 30.80 22.82
C GLN A 231 6.81 31.59 21.54
N ARG A 232 6.03 31.02 20.60
CA ARG A 232 5.80 31.59 19.26
C ARG A 232 4.58 32.50 19.19
N MET A 233 3.53 32.21 19.97
CA MET A 233 2.28 32.96 19.93
C MET A 233 2.42 34.35 20.58
N THR A 234 1.75 35.33 20.00
CA THR A 234 1.70 36.68 20.57
C THR A 234 0.66 36.76 21.69
N PRO A 235 0.85 37.63 22.70
CA PRO A 235 -0.17 37.83 23.72
C PRO A 235 -1.44 38.43 23.12
N TYR A 236 -2.60 37.86 23.46
CA TYR A 236 -3.89 38.36 22.99
C TYR A 236 -4.22 39.71 23.62
N LYS A 237 -4.54 40.71 22.78
CA LYS A 237 -4.86 42.09 23.21
C LYS A 237 -6.33 42.49 22.99
N GLY A 238 -7.19 41.54 22.64
CA GLY A 238 -8.59 41.81 22.37
C GLY A 238 -9.47 41.95 23.61
N MET A 239 -10.77 42.12 23.38
CA MET A 239 -11.76 42.31 24.44
C MET A 239 -11.93 41.02 25.25
N GLY A 240 -11.75 41.09 26.58
CA GLY A 240 -11.76 39.91 27.46
C GLY A 240 -10.39 39.25 27.67
N ALA A 241 -9.29 39.90 27.27
CA ALA A 241 -7.93 39.41 27.52
C ALA A 241 -7.67 39.21 29.03
N ILE A 242 -7.29 37.98 29.37
CA ILE A 242 -6.84 37.60 30.71
C ILE A 242 -5.30 37.49 30.76
N PRO A 243 -4.67 37.62 31.94
CA PRO A 243 -3.23 37.43 32.06
C PRO A 243 -2.80 36.05 31.54
N GLY A 244 -1.88 36.03 30.57
CA GLY A 244 -1.40 34.79 29.94
C GLY A 244 -2.24 34.27 28.77
N ALA A 245 -3.20 35.06 28.27
CA ALA A 245 -3.91 34.76 27.02
C ALA A 245 -3.00 34.92 25.79
N LEU A 246 -3.04 33.93 24.90
CA LEU A 246 -2.28 33.85 23.66
C LEU A 246 -3.23 33.94 22.46
N ASP A 247 -2.78 34.63 21.42
CA ASP A 247 -3.49 34.78 20.17
C ASP A 247 -3.04 33.69 19.18
N TYR A 248 -3.96 32.80 18.85
CA TYR A 248 -3.75 31.71 17.89
C TYR A 248 -4.12 32.09 16.45
N MET A 249 -4.63 33.31 16.23
CA MET A 249 -4.95 33.86 14.90
C MET A 249 -3.86 34.80 14.36
N SER A 250 -2.80 35.04 15.16
CA SER A 250 -1.72 36.00 14.86
C SER A 250 -0.59 35.44 14.03
#